data_AF-L5N2E9-F1
#
_entry.id   AF-L5N2E9-F1
#
_cell.length_a   1.000
_cell.length_b   1.000
_cell.length_c   1.000
_cell.angle_alpha   90.00
_cell.angle_beta   90.00
_cell.angle_gamma   90.00
#
_symmetry.space_group_name_H-M   'P 1'
#
loop_
_entity.id
_entity.type
_entity.pdbx_description
1 polymer ?
#
loop_
_entity_poly.entity_id
_entity_poly.type
_entity_poly.pdbx_seq_one_letter_code
_entity_poly.pdbx_strand_id
1 'polypeptide(L)'
;MTENRLTDRPDRTGRDSFSGSRRPDGRLGIRDRVLVLPSVICSHVVAEEIAARSPGTVAAPHDHGCGQLGADAEQTERTLVGLAGNPNVAGTVVVGLGCETVRSDAVAAAGRGTRASGPRTHDTG
;
A
#
# COMPACT_ATOMS: atom_id res chain seq x y z
N MET A 1 -8.36 -7.11 18.63
CA MET A 1 -8.74 -6.38 17.40
C MET A 1 -8.49 -7.34 16.24
N THR A 2 -9.61 -7.85 15.72
CA THR A 2 -9.91 -8.90 14.74
C THR A 2 -8.80 -9.78 14.14
N GLU A 3 -8.92 -11.08 14.41
CA GLU A 3 -8.15 -12.20 13.88
C GLU A 3 -8.48 -12.45 12.39
N ASN A 4 -7.75 -11.80 11.47
CA ASN A 4 -7.84 -12.07 10.03
C ASN A 4 -6.56 -12.69 9.47
N ARG A 5 -5.88 -13.48 10.30
CA ARG A 5 -4.71 -14.26 9.92
C ARG A 5 -5.23 -15.60 9.41
N LEU A 6 -5.06 -15.86 8.11
CA LEU A 6 -5.27 -17.19 7.55
C LEU A 6 -4.12 -18.05 8.10
N THR A 7 -4.34 -18.65 9.27
CA THR A 7 -3.40 -19.60 9.87
C THR A 7 -3.46 -20.92 9.10
N ASP A 8 -2.35 -21.65 9.21
CA ASP A 8 -2.07 -22.95 8.62
C ASP A 8 -3.07 -24.04 9.06
N ARG A 9 -4.32 -23.94 8.59
CA ARG A 9 -5.24 -25.07 8.60
C ARG A 9 -4.94 -25.90 7.36
N PRO A 10 -4.73 -27.22 7.49
CA PRO A 10 -4.57 -28.07 6.33
C PRO A 10 -5.79 -27.88 5.44
N ASP A 11 -5.53 -27.54 4.18
CA ASP A 11 -6.51 -27.59 3.10
C ASP A 11 -7.26 -28.93 3.18
N ARG A 12 -8.60 -28.91 3.02
CA ARG A 12 -9.47 -30.10 2.99
C ARG A 12 -9.02 -31.19 1.98
N THR A 13 -8.06 -30.87 1.10
CA THR A 13 -7.52 -31.74 0.06
C THR A 13 -6.08 -32.22 0.32
N GLY A 14 -5.46 -31.91 1.46
CA GLY A 14 -4.13 -32.44 1.83
C GLY A 14 -2.96 -31.84 1.05
N ARG A 15 -3.09 -30.61 0.55
CA ARG A 15 -2.03 -29.85 -0.13
C ARG A 15 -1.34 -28.88 0.82
N ASP A 16 -0.09 -28.55 0.51
CA ASP A 16 0.71 -27.55 1.21
C ASP A 16 -0.03 -26.19 1.26
N SER A 17 -0.32 -25.72 2.47
CA SER A 17 -0.92 -24.41 2.74
C SER A 17 0.14 -23.38 3.13
N PHE A 18 -0.12 -22.10 2.80
CA PHE A 18 0.70 -20.98 3.26
C PHE A 18 -0.15 -19.96 4.01
N SER A 19 0.39 -19.41 5.10
CA SER A 19 -0.33 -18.44 5.93
C SER A 19 -0.26 -17.02 5.37
N GLY A 20 -1.39 -16.31 5.32
CA GLY A 20 -1.43 -14.92 4.85
C GLY A 20 -2.45 -14.06 5.58
N SER A 21 -2.37 -12.76 5.37
CA SER A 21 -3.27 -11.75 5.92
C SER A 21 -4.24 -11.28 4.84
N ARG A 22 -5.55 -11.45 5.07
CA ARG A 22 -6.58 -10.96 4.13
C ARG A 22 -6.79 -9.47 4.29
N ARG A 23 -6.85 -8.75 3.16
CA ARG A 23 -7.11 -7.31 3.10
C ARG A 23 -8.61 -7.01 3.02
N PRO A 24 -9.04 -5.79 3.37
CA PRO A 24 -10.46 -5.40 3.29
C PRO A 24 -11.08 -5.52 1.89
N ASP A 25 -10.25 -5.48 0.84
CA ASP A 25 -10.66 -5.67 -0.56
C ASP A 25 -10.65 -7.15 -1.01
N GLY A 26 -10.39 -8.08 -0.09
CA GLY A 26 -10.38 -9.52 -0.34
C GLY A 26 -9.05 -10.08 -0.86
N ARG A 27 -8.08 -9.24 -1.24
CA ARG A 27 -6.75 -9.69 -1.68
C ARG A 27 -5.95 -10.26 -0.49
N LEU A 28 -5.02 -11.17 -0.78
CA LEU A 28 -4.20 -11.85 0.24
C LEU A 28 -2.76 -11.35 0.19
N GLY A 29 -2.24 -10.89 1.34
CA GLY A 29 -0.83 -10.58 1.54
C GLY A 29 -0.11 -11.69 2.29
N ILE A 30 1.14 -11.96 1.93
CA ILE A 30 2.02 -12.89 2.66
C ILE A 30 2.96 -12.17 3.62
N ARG A 31 2.94 -10.83 3.62
CA ARG A 31 3.68 -9.94 4.51
C ARG A 31 2.77 -8.80 4.96
N ASP A 32 3.11 -8.20 6.09
CA ASP A 32 2.41 -7.06 6.68
C ASP A 32 3.41 -5.91 6.94
N ARG A 33 3.81 -5.21 5.86
CA ARG A 33 4.69 -4.03 5.96
C ARG A 33 3.88 -2.75 5.93
N VAL A 34 4.34 -1.70 6.60
CA VAL A 34 3.89 -0.34 6.31
C VAL A 34 4.84 0.27 5.30
N LEU A 35 4.32 0.80 4.21
CA LEU A 35 5.13 1.45 3.17
C LEU A 35 5.27 2.94 3.50
N VAL A 36 6.50 3.44 3.53
CA VAL A 36 6.80 4.88 3.53
C VAL A 36 7.19 5.27 2.10
N LEU A 37 6.25 5.90 1.39
CA LEU A 37 6.35 6.13 -0.04
C LEU A 37 6.71 7.60 -0.32
N PRO A 38 7.94 7.91 -0.76
CA PRO A 38 8.23 9.23 -1.29
C PRO A 38 7.43 9.47 -2.59
N SER A 39 6.88 10.68 -2.77
CA SER A 39 6.22 11.09 -4.02
C SER A 39 7.20 11.68 -5.05
N VAL A 40 8.40 12.05 -4.59
CA VAL A 40 9.44 12.71 -5.40
C VAL A 40 10.83 12.46 -4.83
N ILE A 41 11.86 12.48 -5.66
CA ILE A 41 13.26 12.28 -5.26
C ILE A 41 13.69 13.15 -4.06
N CYS A 42 13.25 14.41 -3.98
CA CYS A 42 13.60 15.30 -2.87
C CYS A 42 13.09 14.80 -1.50
N SER A 43 12.06 13.94 -1.48
CA SER A 43 11.48 13.37 -0.27
C SER A 43 12.09 12.02 0.14
N HIS A 44 12.99 11.46 -0.67
CA HIS A 44 13.61 10.14 -0.47
C HIS A 44 14.23 9.98 0.91
N VAL A 45 15.16 10.88 1.26
CA VAL A 45 15.91 10.78 2.53
C VAL A 45 14.97 10.85 3.73
N VAL A 46 13.93 11.68 3.65
CA VAL A 46 12.91 11.78 4.70
C VAL A 46 12.16 10.45 4.84
N ALA A 47 11.75 9.83 3.73
CA ALA A 47 11.06 8.55 3.74
C ALA A 47 11.93 7.41 4.31
N GLU A 48 13.21 7.35 3.92
CA GLU A 48 14.16 6.37 4.45
C GLU A 48 14.41 6.55 5.95
N GLU A 49 14.59 7.79 6.42
CA GLU A 49 14.79 8.08 7.84
C GLU A 49 13.56 7.71 8.70
N ILE A 50 12.35 7.96 8.20
CA ILE A 50 11.11 7.49 8.84
C ILE A 50 11.14 5.97 8.93
N ALA A 51 11.49 5.29 7.84
CA ALA A 51 11.48 3.83 7.81
C ALA A 51 12.54 3.21 8.74
N ALA A 52 13.75 3.79 8.78
CA ALA A 52 14.84 3.35 9.63
C ALA A 52 14.50 3.45 11.14
N ARG A 53 13.66 4.41 11.52
CA ARG A 53 13.27 4.66 12.92
C ARG A 53 11.97 3.95 13.32
N SER A 54 11.26 3.33 12.37
CA SER A 54 9.95 2.72 12.61
C SER A 54 9.95 1.22 12.26
N PRO A 55 10.00 0.33 13.27
CA PRO A 55 9.99 -1.11 13.04
C PRO A 55 8.76 -1.58 12.25
N GLY A 56 8.97 -2.52 11.32
CA GLY A 56 7.89 -3.06 10.48
C GLY A 56 7.54 -2.21 9.25
N THR A 57 8.21 -1.08 9.07
CA THR A 57 8.06 -0.23 7.90
C THR A 57 9.15 -0.49 6.84
N VAL A 58 8.92 -0.03 5.61
CA VAL A 58 9.89 -0.09 4.51
C VAL A 58 9.74 1.16 3.63
N ALA A 59 10.84 1.73 3.18
CA ALA A 59 10.83 2.80 2.18
C ALA A 59 10.96 2.25 0.76
N ALA A 60 10.34 2.91 -0.21
CA ALA A 60 10.48 2.59 -1.63
C ALA A 60 10.90 3.84 -2.43
N PRO A 61 12.18 4.22 -2.33
CA PRO A 61 12.69 5.37 -3.05
C PRO A 61 12.69 5.22 -4.57
N HIS A 62 12.68 6.35 -5.27
CA HIS A 62 12.78 6.45 -6.72
C HIS A 62 13.45 7.75 -7.17
N ASP A 63 14.06 7.75 -8.36
CA ASP A 63 14.87 8.87 -8.86
C ASP A 63 14.09 9.90 -9.70
N HIS A 64 12.76 9.81 -9.72
CA HIS A 64 11.91 10.76 -10.44
C HIS A 64 11.72 12.09 -9.69
N GLY A 65 12.07 13.19 -10.35
CA GLY A 65 11.88 14.56 -9.88
C GLY A 65 10.64 15.25 -10.47
N CYS A 66 10.47 16.55 -10.20
CA CYS A 66 9.29 17.31 -10.63
C CYS A 66 9.22 17.62 -12.14
N GLY A 67 10.24 17.25 -12.92
CA GLY A 67 10.31 17.53 -14.36
C GLY A 67 9.49 16.58 -15.24
N GLN A 68 8.68 15.71 -14.64
CA GLN A 68 7.90 14.72 -15.40
C GLN A 68 6.72 15.36 -16.13
N LEU A 69 6.45 14.92 -17.36
CA LEU A 69 5.39 15.45 -18.20
C LEU A 69 4.55 14.32 -18.79
N GLY A 70 3.23 14.53 -18.89
CA GLY A 70 2.29 13.61 -19.55
C GLY A 70 2.49 12.15 -19.13
N ALA A 71 2.83 11.30 -20.10
CA ALA A 71 3.01 9.87 -19.93
C ALA A 71 4.03 9.48 -18.85
N ASP A 72 5.07 10.30 -18.63
CA ASP A 72 6.09 10.02 -17.60
C ASP A 72 5.48 10.13 -16.20
N ALA A 73 4.75 11.23 -15.95
CA ALA A 73 4.08 11.48 -14.68
C ALA A 73 2.97 10.44 -14.44
N GLU A 74 2.18 10.12 -15.48
CA GLU A 74 1.13 9.09 -15.41
C GLU A 74 1.71 7.71 -15.07
N GLN A 75 2.85 7.35 -15.69
CA GLN A 75 3.49 6.07 -15.40
C GLN A 75 4.01 6.00 -13.96
N THR A 76 4.61 7.09 -13.46
CA THR A 76 5.05 7.16 -12.06
C THR A 76 3.87 7.09 -11.11
N GLU A 77 2.80 7.86 -11.34
CA GLU A 77 1.59 7.81 -10.52
C GLU A 77 0.99 6.41 -10.46
N ARG A 78 0.77 5.76 -11.61
CA ARG A 78 0.27 4.38 -11.67
C ARG A 78 1.15 3.42 -10.87
N THR A 79 2.46 3.58 -10.96
CA THR A 79 3.43 2.75 -10.23
C THR A 79 3.34 2.98 -8.73
N LEU A 80 3.30 4.24 -8.28
CA LEU A 80 3.19 4.60 -6.86
C LEU A 80 1.87 4.13 -6.25
N VAL A 81 0.75 4.31 -6.96
CA VAL A 81 -0.57 3.80 -6.54
C VAL A 81 -0.58 2.28 -6.47
N GLY A 82 0.06 1.60 -7.43
CA GLY A 82 0.22 0.15 -7.42
C GLY A 82 1.02 -0.36 -6.22
N LEU A 83 2.09 0.36 -5.85
CA LEU A 83 2.89 0.06 -4.66
C LEU A 83 2.09 0.26 -3.37
N ALA A 84 1.40 1.39 -3.26
CA ALA A 84 0.55 1.73 -2.12
C ALA A 84 -0.59 0.71 -1.93
N GLY A 85 -1.17 0.24 -3.05
CA GLY A 85 -2.21 -0.78 -3.07
C GLY A 85 -1.73 -2.23 -3.06
N ASN A 86 -0.45 -2.51 -2.81
CA ASN A 86 0.08 -3.88 -2.82
C ASN A 86 -0.47 -4.69 -1.62
N PRO A 87 -0.97 -5.92 -1.79
CA PRO A 87 -1.52 -6.69 -0.67
C PRO A 87 -0.48 -7.06 0.40
N ASN A 88 0.83 -6.94 0.16
CA ASN A 88 1.86 -7.09 1.20
C ASN A 88 2.10 -5.82 2.03
N VAL A 89 1.44 -4.72 1.66
CA VAL A 89 1.45 -3.44 2.35
C VAL A 89 0.15 -3.34 3.15
N ALA A 90 0.26 -3.30 4.48
CA ALA A 90 -0.88 -3.17 5.38
C ALA A 90 -1.39 -1.72 5.45
N GLY A 91 -0.54 -0.76 5.10
CA GLY A 91 -0.88 0.66 5.00
C GLY A 91 0.29 1.45 4.41
N THR A 92 -0.01 2.64 3.89
CA THR A 92 0.98 3.51 3.25
C THR A 92 0.96 4.90 3.88
N VAL A 93 2.14 5.42 4.18
CA VAL A 93 2.40 6.83 4.49
C VAL A 93 3.07 7.43 3.27
N VAL A 94 2.43 8.41 2.63
CA VAL A 94 3.01 9.11 1.48
C VAL A 94 3.71 10.37 1.97
N VAL A 95 4.96 10.57 1.55
CA VAL A 95 5.80 11.70 1.93
C VAL A 95 5.95 12.62 0.72
N GLY A 96 5.47 13.85 0.85
CA GLY A 96 5.61 14.91 -0.16
C GLY A 96 6.25 16.15 0.44
N LEU A 97 6.91 16.95 -0.41
CA LEU A 97 7.52 18.23 -0.02
C LEU A 97 6.84 19.43 -0.70
N GLY A 98 5.94 19.19 -1.66
CA GLY A 98 5.03 20.17 -2.25
C GLY A 98 5.30 20.53 -3.72
N CYS A 99 6.49 20.24 -4.24
CA CYS A 99 6.86 20.57 -5.63
C CYS A 99 6.60 19.43 -6.62
N GLU A 100 6.16 18.25 -6.16
CA GLU A 100 6.00 17.06 -7.00
C GLU A 100 4.90 17.18 -8.06
N THR A 101 5.16 16.67 -9.27
CA THR A 101 4.13 16.56 -10.32
C THR A 101 3.09 15.50 -9.95
N VAL A 102 3.56 14.34 -9.48
CA VAL A 102 2.71 13.27 -8.97
C VAL A 102 2.37 13.59 -7.53
N ARG A 103 1.22 14.23 -7.31
CA ARG A 103 0.90 14.76 -5.98
C ARG A 103 0.74 13.67 -4.92
N SER A 104 1.42 13.85 -3.79
CA SER A 104 1.39 12.92 -2.65
C SER A 104 -0.02 12.65 -2.11
N ASP A 105 -0.88 13.65 -2.07
CA ASP A 105 -2.25 13.53 -1.57
C ASP A 105 -3.15 12.69 -2.51
N ALA A 106 -2.97 12.84 -3.82
CA ALA A 106 -3.65 12.05 -4.83
C ALA A 106 -3.25 10.57 -4.75
N VAL A 107 -1.94 10.29 -4.66
CA VAL A 107 -1.43 8.92 -4.44
C VAL A 107 -1.97 8.32 -3.14
N ALA A 108 -1.96 9.09 -2.05
CA ALA A 108 -2.49 8.64 -0.76
C ALA A 108 -3.99 8.34 -0.80
N ALA A 109 -4.76 9.09 -1.60
CA ALA A 109 -6.18 8.85 -1.79
C ALA A 109 -6.45 7.60 -2.63
N ALA A 110 -5.76 7.44 -3.75
CA ALA A 110 -5.94 6.32 -4.67
C ALA A 110 -5.46 4.99 -4.07
N GLY A 111 -4.35 5.00 -3.31
CA GLY A 111 -3.76 3.80 -2.71
C GLY A 111 -4.62 3.12 -1.63
N ARG A 112 -5.65 3.78 -1.10
CA ARG A 112 -6.53 3.22 -0.06
C ARG A 112 -7.38 2.02 -0.51
N GLY A 113 -7.42 1.74 -1.82
CA GLY A 113 -8.31 0.74 -2.40
C GLY A 113 -9.77 1.17 -2.27
N THR A 114 -10.54 1.08 -3.35
CA THR A 114 -11.99 1.22 -3.26
C THR A 114 -12.51 0.22 -2.24
N ARG A 115 -13.03 0.70 -1.11
CA ARG A 115 -13.82 -0.12 -0.19
C ARG A 115 -14.91 -0.77 -1.02
N ALA A 116 -14.84 -2.07 -1.26
CA ALA A 116 -16.00 -2.85 -1.68
C ALA A 116 -16.94 -2.95 -0.47
N SER A 117 -17.58 -1.84 -0.10
CA SER A 117 -18.76 -1.89 0.75
C SER A 117 -19.90 -2.40 -0.13
N GLY A 118 -20.01 -3.74 -0.23
CA GLY A 118 -21.30 -4.34 -0.53
C GLY A 118 -22.34 -3.84 0.48
N PRO A 119 -23.62 -3.73 0.10
CA PRO A 119 -24.64 -3.19 0.98
C PRO A 119 -24.68 -4.05 2.24
N ARG A 120 -24.46 -3.42 3.40
CA ARG A 120 -24.80 -4.01 4.69
C ARG A 120 -26.32 -4.06 4.74
N THR A 121 -26.91 -5.17 4.31
CA THR A 121 -28.28 -5.50 4.67
C THR A 121 -28.30 -5.61 6.19
N HIS A 122 -28.82 -4.56 6.83
CA HIS A 122 -29.24 -4.65 8.21
C HIS A 122 -30.37 -5.67 8.26
N ASP A 123 -30.04 -6.87 8.72
CA ASP A 123 -31.00 -7.83 9.21
C ASP A 123 -31.55 -7.26 10.54
N THR A 124 -32.72 -6.67 10.43
CA THR A 124 -33.59 -6.34 11.55
C THR A 124 -34.85 -7.15 11.31
N GLY A 125 -35.11 -8.11 12.20
CA GLY A 125 -36.40 -8.77 12.31
C GLY A 125 -37.52 -7.81 12.70
#